data_AF-A0A844DEB9-F1
#
_entry.id   AF-A0A844DEB9-F1
#
_cell.length_a   1.000
_cell.length_b   1.000
_cell.length_c   1.000
_cell.angle_alpha   90.00
_cell.angle_beta   90.00
_cell.angle_gamma   90.00
#
_symmetry.space_group_name_H-M   'P 1'
#
loop_
_entity.id
_entity.type
_entity.pdbx_description
1 polymer ?
#
loop_
_entity_poly.entity_id
_entity_poly.type
_entity_poly.pdbx_seq_one_letter_code
_entity_poly.pdbx_strand_id
1 'polypeptide(L)'
;MRKLLTAALLALTTPLMAAEATGSIAGAADAGAQIVVTNIGSGEIIGIMVRDDGTYRAEGLKPGRDRIVETGPHHAPREVGVNAGKESQVDLAARK
;
A
#
# COMPACT_ATOMS: atom_id res chain seq x y z
N MET A 1 7.05 64.60 12.20
CA MET A 1 6.85 63.26 12.79
C MET A 1 5.58 62.63 12.22
N ARG A 2 5.69 61.64 11.32
CA ARG A 2 4.56 60.82 10.86
C ARG A 2 5.00 59.36 10.95
N LYS A 3 4.33 58.61 11.83
CA LYS A 3 4.71 57.26 12.23
C LYS A 3 4.37 56.28 11.10
N LEU A 4 5.36 55.52 10.66
CA LEU A 4 5.20 54.32 9.84
C LEU A 4 4.45 53.27 10.67
N LEU A 5 3.29 52.82 10.19
CA LEU A 5 2.61 51.63 10.69
C LEU A 5 2.92 50.49 9.73
N THR A 6 4.00 49.77 10.04
CA THR A 6 4.36 48.51 9.38
C THR A 6 3.40 47.43 9.88
N ALA A 7 2.44 47.03 9.05
CA ALA A 7 1.59 45.87 9.33
C ALA A 7 2.43 44.59 9.17
N ALA A 8 2.75 43.94 10.29
CA ALA A 8 3.41 42.64 10.29
C ALA A 8 2.40 41.57 9.86
N LEU A 9 2.53 41.07 8.63
CA LEU A 9 1.82 39.89 8.15
C LEU A 9 2.44 38.65 8.81
N LEU A 10 1.86 38.15 9.89
CA LEU A 10 2.22 36.84 10.44
C LEU A 10 1.75 35.76 9.47
N ALA A 11 2.68 35.18 8.70
CA ALA A 11 2.43 33.96 7.94
C ALA A 11 2.35 32.78 8.93
N LEU A 12 1.13 32.26 9.16
CA LEU A 12 0.96 30.98 9.84
C LEU A 12 1.44 29.87 8.91
N THR A 13 2.65 29.36 9.12
CA THR A 13 3.14 28.17 8.43
C THR A 13 2.56 26.94 9.13
N THR A 14 1.39 26.48 8.70
CA THR A 14 0.93 25.14 9.09
C THR A 14 1.85 24.11 8.47
N PRO A 15 2.43 23.16 9.23
CA PRO A 15 3.20 22.08 8.63
C PRO A 15 2.26 21.23 7.77
N LEU A 16 2.50 21.20 6.47
CA LEU A 16 1.86 20.27 5.56
C LEU A 16 2.38 18.87 5.93
N MET A 17 1.58 18.09 6.65
CA MET A 17 1.83 16.66 6.80
C MET A 17 1.74 16.06 5.39
N ALA A 18 2.87 15.68 4.81
CA ALA A 18 2.88 14.98 3.54
C ALA A 18 2.23 13.61 3.77
N ALA A 19 1.02 13.41 3.25
CA ALA A 19 0.45 12.08 3.17
C ALA A 19 1.37 11.24 2.28
N GLU A 20 1.93 10.16 2.81
CA GLU A 20 2.69 9.21 1.98
C GLU A 20 1.72 8.63 0.95
N ALA A 21 2.04 8.80 -0.33
CA ALA A 21 1.21 8.27 -1.40
C ALA A 21 1.39 6.75 -1.45
N THR A 22 0.29 6.00 -1.28
CA THR A 22 0.29 4.54 -1.22
C THR A 22 -0.40 3.93 -2.44
N GLY A 23 -0.18 2.64 -2.68
CA GLY A 23 -0.87 1.83 -3.67
C GLY A 23 -1.57 0.63 -3.05
N SER A 24 -2.12 -0.24 -3.91
CA SER A 24 -2.77 -1.48 -3.51
C SER A 24 -2.41 -2.66 -4.41
N ILE A 25 -2.60 -3.87 -3.88
CA ILE A 25 -2.59 -5.13 -4.63
C ILE A 25 -3.94 -5.82 -4.38
N ALA A 26 -4.57 -6.33 -5.44
CA ALA A 26 -5.80 -7.11 -5.34
C ALA A 26 -5.72 -8.35 -6.23
N GLY A 27 -6.56 -9.34 -5.95
CA GLY A 27 -6.61 -10.56 -6.73
C GLY A 27 -7.48 -11.64 -6.12
N ALA A 28 -7.42 -12.81 -6.75
CA ALA A 28 -8.01 -14.05 -6.24
C ALA A 28 -6.97 -14.95 -5.56
N ALA A 29 -7.37 -15.64 -4.50
CA ALA A 29 -6.58 -16.61 -3.73
C ALA A 29 -7.52 -17.64 -3.07
N ASP A 30 -7.00 -18.63 -2.35
CA ASP A 30 -7.84 -19.60 -1.65
C ASP A 30 -8.57 -18.94 -0.47
N ALA A 31 -9.88 -19.14 -0.39
CA ALA A 31 -10.71 -18.57 0.67
C ALA A 31 -10.20 -18.97 2.07
N GLY A 32 -10.09 -17.99 2.97
CA GLY A 32 -9.57 -18.22 4.32
C GLY A 32 -8.04 -18.37 4.42
N ALA A 33 -7.30 -18.29 3.31
CA ALA A 33 -5.83 -18.22 3.36
C ALA A 33 -5.35 -16.85 3.88
N GLN A 34 -4.11 -16.80 4.36
CA GLN A 34 -3.43 -15.54 4.64
C GLN A 34 -2.53 -15.16 3.45
N ILE A 35 -2.57 -13.89 3.06
CA ILE A 35 -1.63 -13.30 2.12
C ILE A 35 -0.60 -12.50 2.90
N VAL A 36 0.67 -12.75 2.63
CA VAL A 36 1.81 -12.01 3.16
C VAL A 36 2.41 -11.18 2.04
N VAL A 37 2.46 -9.87 2.24
CA VAL A 37 3.10 -8.90 1.34
C VAL A 37 4.34 -8.36 2.03
N THR A 38 5.49 -8.47 1.37
CA THR A 38 6.78 -7.97 1.87
C THR A 38 7.35 -6.97 0.87
N ASN A 39 7.53 -5.72 1.29
CA ASN A 39 8.21 -4.75 0.47
C ASN A 39 9.70 -5.06 0.41
N ILE A 40 10.25 -5.27 -0.78
CA ILE A 40 11.64 -5.71 -0.96
C ILE A 40 12.61 -4.59 -0.61
N GLY A 41 12.22 -3.32 -0.79
CA GLY A 41 13.07 -2.17 -0.51
C GLY A 41 13.12 -1.81 0.98
N SER A 42 11.97 -1.77 1.65
CA SER A 42 11.89 -1.35 3.06
C SER A 42 11.90 -2.51 4.06
N GLY A 43 11.62 -3.74 3.61
CA GLY A 43 11.41 -4.89 4.49
C GLY A 43 10.08 -4.88 5.26
N GLU A 44 9.19 -3.93 4.96
CA GLU A 44 7.87 -3.84 5.59
C GLU A 44 7.02 -5.06 5.23
N ILE A 45 6.29 -5.61 6.20
CA ILE A 45 5.49 -6.81 6.05
C ILE A 45 4.05 -6.52 6.47
N ILE A 46 3.10 -6.88 5.62
CA ILE A 46 1.67 -6.80 5.88
C ILE A 46 1.05 -8.17 5.65
N GLY A 47 0.14 -8.56 6.54
CA GLY A 47 -0.66 -9.78 6.43
C GLY A 47 -2.14 -9.45 6.32
N ILE A 48 -2.83 -10.07 5.36
CA ILE A 48 -4.29 -9.95 5.20
C ILE A 48 -4.92 -11.32 5.00
N MET A 49 -6.20 -11.45 5.35
CA MET A 49 -6.96 -12.67 5.09
C MET A 49 -7.68 -12.57 3.75
N VAL A 50 -7.68 -13.67 3.01
CA VAL A 50 -8.54 -13.85 1.84
C VAL A 50 -9.98 -14.03 2.32
N ARG A 51 -10.92 -13.33 1.69
CA ARG A 51 -12.35 -13.42 2.01
C ARG A 51 -12.92 -14.78 1.60
N ASP A 52 -14.12 -15.09 2.10
CA ASP A 52 -14.82 -16.34 1.79
C ASP A 52 -15.17 -16.49 0.30
N ASP A 53 -15.25 -15.37 -0.44
CA ASP A 53 -15.46 -15.35 -1.89
C ASP A 53 -14.17 -15.56 -2.71
N GLY A 54 -13.03 -15.78 -2.05
CA GLY A 54 -11.73 -15.98 -2.67
C GLY A 54 -11.02 -14.69 -3.09
N THR A 55 -11.55 -13.51 -2.75
CA THR A 55 -10.90 -12.23 -3.08
C THR A 55 -10.05 -11.71 -1.94
N TYR A 56 -8.98 -10.99 -2.28
CA TYR A 56 -8.17 -10.25 -1.31
C TYR A 56 -7.83 -8.84 -1.81
N ARG A 57 -7.51 -7.95 -0.87
CA ARG A 57 -6.99 -6.60 -1.17
C ARG A 57 -6.04 -6.14 -0.08
N ALA A 58 -4.80 -5.84 -0.46
CA ALA A 58 -3.79 -5.18 0.38
C ALA A 58 -3.73 -3.70 -0.01
N GLU A 59 -3.89 -2.80 0.96
CA GLU A 59 -3.93 -1.35 0.76
C GLU A 59 -2.85 -0.67 1.59
N GLY A 60 -2.60 0.62 1.33
CA GLY A 60 -1.62 1.37 2.11
C GLY A 60 -0.17 0.98 1.83
N LEU A 61 0.08 0.29 0.71
CA LEU A 61 1.40 -0.21 0.37
C LEU A 61 2.29 0.93 -0.13
N LYS A 62 3.51 1.02 0.39
CA LYS A 62 4.50 1.97 -0.14
C LYS A 62 4.85 1.60 -1.58
N PRO A 63 4.97 2.59 -2.49
CA PRO A 63 5.41 2.33 -3.84
C PRO A 63 6.77 1.63 -3.88
N GLY A 64 6.92 0.63 -4.74
CA GLY A 64 8.13 -0.17 -4.79
C GLY A 64 7.89 -1.54 -5.43
N ARG A 65 8.80 -2.48 -5.16
CA ARG A 65 8.62 -3.89 -5.48
C ARG A 65 8.25 -4.64 -4.22
N ASP A 66 7.20 -5.43 -4.31
CA ASP A 66 6.73 -6.28 -3.23
C ASP A 66 6.82 -7.75 -3.64
N ARG A 67 7.10 -8.59 -2.66
CA ARG A 67 6.94 -10.03 -2.75
C ARG A 67 5.64 -10.41 -2.08
N ILE A 68 4.78 -11.11 -2.80
CA ILE A 68 3.49 -11.58 -2.31
C ILE A 68 3.47 -13.10 -2.28
N VAL A 69 3.00 -13.66 -1.15
CA VAL A 69 2.93 -15.11 -0.90
C VAL A 69 1.60 -15.42 -0.25
N GLU A 70 0.95 -16.48 -0.70
CA GLU A 70 -0.18 -17.09 -0.02
C GLU A 70 0.30 -18.18 0.95
N THR A 71 -0.21 -18.19 2.18
CA THR A 71 0.08 -19.24 3.18
C THR A 71 -0.87 -20.44 3.07
N GLY A 72 -1.78 -20.43 2.09
CA GLY A 72 -2.57 -21.58 1.66
C GLY A 72 -1.74 -22.57 0.82
N PRO A 73 -2.36 -23.55 0.16
CA PRO A 73 -1.64 -24.61 -0.56
C PRO A 73 -0.70 -24.11 -1.67
N HIS A 74 -0.90 -22.88 -2.15
CA HIS A 74 -0.13 -22.26 -3.22
C HIS A 74 0.94 -21.30 -2.68
N HIS A 75 2.00 -21.83 -2.07
CA HIS A 75 3.10 -21.05 -1.46
C HIS A 75 4.10 -20.40 -2.43
N ALA A 76 3.77 -20.26 -3.72
CA ALA A 76 4.72 -19.75 -4.71
C ALA A 76 4.83 -18.21 -4.63
N PRO A 77 5.99 -17.64 -4.27
CA PRO A 77 6.15 -16.20 -4.21
C PRO A 77 6.03 -15.56 -5.58
N ARG A 78 5.41 -14.38 -5.63
CA ARG A 78 5.37 -13.54 -6.83
C ARG A 78 5.92 -12.16 -6.51
N GLU A 79 6.58 -11.55 -7.48
CA GLU A 79 7.02 -10.16 -7.37
C GLU A 79 6.07 -9.26 -8.15
N VAL A 80 5.72 -8.13 -7.56
CA VAL A 80 4.78 -7.15 -8.12
C VAL A 80 5.27 -5.74 -7.85
N GLY A 81 5.09 -4.86 -8.83
CA GLY A 81 5.40 -3.44 -8.67
C GLY A 81 4.17 -2.68 -8.18
N VAL A 82 4.27 -2.03 -7.03
CA VAL A 82 3.24 -1.14 -6.49
C VAL A 82 3.55 0.30 -6.87
N ASN A 83 2.56 1.01 -7.40
CA ASN A 83 2.64 2.42 -7.75
C ASN A 83 1.64 3.23 -6.92
N ALA A 84 2.03 4.43 -6.50
CA ALA A 84 1.16 5.33 -5.76
C ALA A 84 -0.14 5.61 -6.52
N GLY A 85 -1.28 5.53 -5.81
CA GLY A 85 -2.61 5.76 -6.35
C GLY A 85 -3.10 4.71 -7.34
N LYS A 86 -2.40 3.58 -7.49
CA LYS A 86 -2.78 2.50 -8.41
C LYS A 86 -2.98 1.19 -7.68
N GLU A 87 -3.83 0.36 -8.28
CA GLU A 87 -4.00 -1.04 -7.92
C GLU A 87 -3.24 -1.94 -8.89
N SER A 88 -2.57 -2.95 -8.35
CA SER A 88 -1.93 -4.02 -9.10
C SER A 88 -2.73 -5.31 -8.96
N GLN A 89 -2.96 -6.02 -10.06
CA GLN A 89 -3.72 -7.27 -10.05
C GLN A 89 -2.79 -8.48 -10.00
N VAL A 90 -2.97 -9.37 -9.00
CA VAL A 90 -2.17 -10.59 -8.83
C VAL A 90 -3.05 -11.76 -8.36
N ASP A 91 -3.39 -12.68 -9.25
CA ASP A 91 -4.22 -13.85 -8.87
C ASP A 91 -3.36 -15.03 -8.40
N LEU A 92 -3.37 -15.32 -7.10
CA LEU A 92 -2.55 -16.35 -6.45
C LEU A 92 -3.15 -17.76 -6.54
N ALA A 93 -4.47 -17.86 -6.69
CA ALA A 93 -5.18 -19.13 -6.88
C ALA A 93 -4.64 -19.94 -8.07
N ALA A 94 -4.77 -21.27 -7.99
CA ALA A 94 -4.46 -22.17 -9.11
C ALA A 94 -5.27 -21.77 -10.35
N ARG A 95 -4.60 -21.60 -11.49
CA ARG A 95 -5.29 -21.47 -12.77
C ARG A 95 -5.94 -22.81 -13.09
N LYS A 96 -7.27 -22.82 -13.22
CA LYS A 96 -8.02 -23.97 -13.73
C LYS A 96 -7.76 -24.16 -15.21
#